data_AF-A0A947LSV9-F1
#
_entry.id   AF-A0A947LSV9-F1
#
_cell.length_a   1.000
_cell.length_b   1.000
_cell.length_c   1.000
_cell.angle_alpha   90.00
_cell.angle_beta   90.00
_cell.angle_gamma   90.00
#
_symmetry.space_group_name_H-M   'P 1'
#
loop_
_entity.id
_entity.type
_entity.pdbx_description
1 polymer ?
#
loop_
_entity_poly.entity_id
_entity_poly.type
_entity_poly.pdbx_seq_one_letter_code
_entity_poly.pdbx_strand_id
1 'polypeptide(L)'
;MRRARVGMLALAVAGALAACGGSDSGEQGKPLELTILHINDHHSTLESKSKTLKLSAGGASAVDVAVDAGGFPRVTAAISELAAQSTNVLKLHAGDALTGTLYFNRAGADGEADAAMVNTVCFDAFTLGNHEFDKGDTGLKGFLDLLRKGSCKTPILSANVQFGPASALNPTRAPGYVSPSTVVERDGQKIGIVGLTIAQKTKASSSPDADTTFQDETLAAQREIDALRAKGIDKVIV
;
A
#
# COMPACT_ATOMS: atom_id res chain seq x y z
N MET A 1 -36.19 28.52 -84.56
CA MET A 1 -37.30 29.11 -83.74
C MET A 1 -36.86 29.18 -82.29
N ARG A 2 -37.08 30.34 -81.63
CA ARG A 2 -37.16 30.61 -80.17
C ARG A 2 -35.92 30.26 -79.30
N ARG A 3 -35.15 31.28 -78.89
CA ARG A 3 -35.23 32.03 -77.60
C ARG A 3 -34.85 31.19 -76.36
N ALA A 4 -33.78 31.56 -75.65
CA ALA A 4 -33.84 32.16 -74.30
C ALA A 4 -32.43 32.39 -73.70
N ARG A 5 -32.33 33.45 -72.88
CA ARG A 5 -31.18 33.91 -72.10
C ARG A 5 -31.06 33.15 -70.76
N VAL A 6 -30.06 33.58 -69.97
CA VAL A 6 -29.86 33.42 -68.50
C VAL A 6 -28.94 32.24 -68.20
N GLY A 7 -27.89 32.31 -67.38
CA GLY A 7 -27.37 33.33 -66.48
C GLY A 7 -26.57 32.60 -65.38
N MET A 8 -25.35 33.07 -65.13
CA MET A 8 -24.57 32.99 -63.87
C MET A 8 -24.67 31.73 -62.98
N LEU A 9 -23.56 31.00 -62.83
CA LEU A 9 -23.15 30.50 -61.51
C LEU A 9 -21.63 30.30 -61.46
N ALA A 10 -20.97 31.11 -60.64
CA ALA A 10 -19.59 30.92 -60.25
C ALA A 10 -19.51 29.79 -59.22
N LEU A 11 -18.59 28.85 -59.40
CA LEU A 11 -18.19 27.93 -58.34
C LEU A 11 -16.67 27.79 -58.36
N ALA A 12 -16.01 28.59 -57.53
CA ALA A 12 -14.59 28.43 -57.22
C ALA A 12 -14.46 27.25 -56.25
N VAL A 13 -13.88 26.15 -56.72
CA VAL A 13 -13.44 25.04 -55.87
C VAL A 13 -11.96 25.24 -55.60
N ALA A 14 -11.64 25.85 -54.47
CA ALA A 14 -10.32 25.80 -53.85
C ALA A 14 -10.51 25.17 -52.46
N GLY A 15 -10.53 23.84 -52.43
CA GLY A 15 -10.59 23.07 -51.19
C GLY A 15 -9.30 23.24 -50.41
N ALA A 16 -9.38 23.90 -49.26
CA ALA A 16 -8.32 24.00 -48.28
C ALA A 16 -8.04 22.63 -47.65
N LEU A 17 -6.89 22.03 -47.97
CA LEU A 17 -6.27 21.00 -47.13
C LEU A 17 -5.48 21.68 -46.02
N ALA A 18 -6.16 22.02 -44.93
CA ALA A 18 -5.52 22.44 -43.68
C ALA A 18 -6.37 21.97 -42.49
N ALA A 19 -6.43 20.66 -42.28
CA ALA A 19 -6.97 20.08 -41.06
C ALA A 19 -6.30 18.71 -40.82
N CYS A 20 -5.34 18.72 -39.90
CA CYS A 20 -4.92 17.66 -38.97
C CYS A 20 -3.49 17.94 -38.47
N GLY A 21 -3.21 19.20 -38.12
CA GLY A 21 -2.21 19.49 -37.11
C GLY A 21 -2.90 19.38 -35.76
N GLY A 22 -3.21 18.15 -35.35
CA GLY A 22 -3.57 17.87 -33.97
C GLY A 22 -2.37 18.26 -33.13
N SER A 23 -2.43 19.46 -32.55
CA SER A 23 -1.59 19.81 -31.43
C SER A 23 -1.94 18.81 -30.34
N ASP A 24 -1.16 17.73 -30.27
CA ASP A 24 -0.80 17.13 -28.99
C ASP A 24 -0.14 18.25 -28.18
N SER A 25 -0.96 19.12 -27.61
CA SER A 25 -0.68 19.66 -26.30
C SER A 25 -0.78 18.45 -25.38
N GLY A 26 0.23 17.57 -25.45
CA GLY A 26 0.49 16.62 -24.40
C GLY A 26 0.60 17.49 -23.17
N GLU A 27 -0.42 17.45 -22.32
CA GLU A 27 -0.26 17.81 -20.92
C GLU A 27 0.92 16.96 -20.47
N GLN A 28 2.10 17.58 -20.44
CA GLN A 28 3.25 17.00 -19.80
C GLN A 28 2.79 16.81 -18.36
N GLY A 29 2.47 15.57 -18.00
CA GLY A 29 1.88 15.25 -16.70
C GLY A 29 2.68 15.94 -15.61
N LYS A 30 1.99 16.69 -14.74
CA LYS A 30 2.65 17.42 -13.65
C LYS A 30 3.53 16.44 -12.86
N PRO A 31 4.84 16.68 -12.71
CA PRO A 31 5.69 15.81 -11.90
C PRO A 31 5.09 15.64 -10.50
N LEU A 32 5.02 14.39 -10.04
CA LEU A 32 4.62 14.08 -8.67
C LEU A 32 5.87 13.83 -7.83
N GLU A 33 6.15 14.74 -6.89
CA GLU A 33 7.02 14.43 -5.77
C GLU A 33 6.20 13.72 -4.70
N LEU A 34 6.66 12.53 -4.28
CA LEU A 34 5.96 11.65 -3.35
C LEU A 34 6.90 11.23 -2.23
N THR A 35 6.51 11.49 -1.00
CA THR A 35 7.21 11.03 0.20
C THR A 35 6.58 9.72 0.67
N ILE A 36 7.35 8.63 0.66
CA ILE A 36 6.90 7.33 1.17
C ILE A 36 7.53 7.13 2.54
N LEU A 37 6.69 7.14 3.57
CA LEU A 37 7.05 6.79 4.93
C LEU A 37 6.60 5.35 5.15
N HIS A 38 7.52 4.45 5.49
CA HIS A 38 7.16 3.06 5.71
C HIS A 38 7.84 2.47 6.94
N ILE A 39 7.17 1.47 7.51
CA ILE A 39 7.75 0.54 8.48
C ILE A 39 7.41 -0.89 8.07
N ASN A 40 8.10 -1.85 8.66
CA ASN A 40 7.90 -3.26 8.47
C ASN A 40 8.42 -4.00 9.71
N ASP A 41 7.98 -5.24 9.93
CA ASP A 41 8.58 -6.18 10.89
C ASP A 41 8.71 -5.59 12.30
N HIS A 42 7.69 -4.86 12.78
CA HIS A 42 7.76 -4.34 14.14
C HIS A 42 7.60 -5.45 15.18
N HIS A 43 7.01 -6.61 14.84
CA HIS A 43 7.00 -7.84 15.65
C HIS A 43 6.60 -7.61 17.11
N SER A 44 5.51 -6.86 17.32
CA SER A 44 5.05 -6.43 18.64
C SER A 44 6.11 -5.74 19.51
N THR A 45 7.13 -5.13 18.90
CA THR A 45 8.13 -4.29 19.59
C THR A 45 7.53 -2.91 19.81
N LEU A 46 6.59 -2.82 20.76
CA LEU A 46 5.88 -1.59 21.07
C LEU A 46 6.68 -0.65 21.98
N GLU A 47 7.52 -1.22 22.85
CA GLU A 47 8.50 -0.47 23.64
C GLU A 47 9.82 -0.27 22.92
N SER A 48 10.57 0.74 23.35
CA SER A 48 11.96 0.91 22.92
C SER A 48 12.86 -0.17 23.48
N LYS A 49 13.95 -0.46 22.77
CA LYS A 49 14.98 -1.39 23.22
C LYS A 49 16.31 -0.65 23.38
N SER A 50 17.04 -0.98 24.44
CA SER A 50 18.40 -0.47 24.61
C SER A 50 19.31 -1.04 23.52
N LYS A 51 20.13 -0.18 22.93
CA LYS A 51 21.14 -0.49 21.92
C LYS A 51 22.43 0.22 22.28
N THR A 52 23.54 -0.46 22.09
CA THR A 52 24.87 0.15 22.19
C THR A 52 25.30 0.63 20.81
N LEU A 53 25.53 1.93 20.68
CA LEU A 53 26.09 2.55 19.49
C LEU A 53 27.56 2.88 19.72
N LYS A 54 28.39 2.71 18.68
CA LYS A 54 29.76 3.25 18.67
C LYS A 54 29.72 4.66 18.11
N LEU A 55 29.86 5.66 18.98
CA LEU A 55 29.78 7.07 18.60
C LEU A 55 31.14 7.76 18.78
N SER A 56 31.56 8.52 17.77
CA SER A 56 32.69 9.44 17.84
C SER A 56 32.18 10.88 17.90
N ALA A 57 32.78 11.70 18.76
CA ALA A 57 32.51 13.13 18.84
C ALA A 57 33.80 13.90 18.56
N GLY A 58 33.75 14.85 17.61
CA GLY A 58 34.84 15.80 17.37
C GLY A 58 36.21 15.19 17.01
N GLY A 59 36.24 14.01 16.36
CA GLY A 59 37.48 13.34 15.96
C GLY A 59 38.12 12.46 17.06
N ALA A 60 37.48 12.30 18.22
CA ALA A 60 37.90 11.33 19.23
C ALA A 60 37.61 9.88 18.82
N SER A 61 38.31 8.92 19.43
CA SER A 61 38.01 7.50 19.27
C SER A 61 36.54 7.20 19.60
N ALA A 62 35.92 6.30 18.83
CA ALA A 62 34.54 5.91 19.08
C ALA A 62 34.40 5.21 20.44
N VAL A 63 33.40 5.63 21.22
CA VAL A 63 33.05 5.04 22.51
C VAL A 63 31.69 4.35 22.43
N ASP A 64 31.50 3.34 23.26
CA ASP A 64 30.22 2.65 23.39
C ASP A 64 29.24 3.52 24.18
N VAL A 65 28.10 3.83 23.58
CA VAL A 65 27.03 4.64 24.17
C VAL A 65 25.74 3.83 24.13
N ALA A 66 25.19 3.54 25.32
CA ALA A 66 23.86 2.94 25.42
C ALA A 66 22.79 4.00 25.13
N VAL A 67 21.90 3.72 24.19
CA VAL A 67 20.74 4.53 23.85
C VAL A 67 19.52 3.65 23.77
N ASP A 68 18.35 4.17 24.11
CA ASP A 68 17.11 3.49 23.78
C ASP A 68 16.71 3.84 22.36
N ALA A 69 16.33 2.85 21.56
CA ALA A 69 15.95 3.01 20.16
C ALA A 69 14.60 2.33 19.86
N GLY A 70 13.87 2.89 18.89
CA GLY A 70 12.58 2.36 18.47
C GLY A 70 11.46 2.57 19.49
N GLY A 71 10.51 1.63 19.51
CA GLY A 71 9.24 1.76 20.22
C GLY A 71 8.20 2.47 19.36
N PHE A 72 7.00 1.90 19.30
CA PHE A 72 5.94 2.36 18.41
C PHE A 72 5.52 3.82 18.66
N PRO A 73 5.44 4.33 19.91
CA PRO A 73 5.14 5.75 20.14
C PRO A 73 6.13 6.71 19.45
N ARG A 74 7.42 6.36 19.37
CA ARG A 74 8.41 7.19 18.66
C ARG A 74 8.25 7.07 17.15
N VAL A 75 7.86 5.90 16.65
CA VAL A 75 7.51 5.70 15.24
C VAL A 75 6.31 6.58 14.87
N THR A 76 5.25 6.59 15.68
CA THR A 76 4.08 7.46 15.48
C THR A 76 4.48 8.94 15.45
N ALA A 77 5.30 9.40 16.39
CA ALA A 77 5.79 10.77 16.42
C ALA A 77 6.62 11.12 15.18
N ALA A 78 7.58 10.26 14.80
CA ALA A 78 8.44 10.49 13.64
C ALA A 78 7.65 10.51 12.33
N ILE A 79 6.72 9.57 12.12
CA ILE A 79 5.86 9.57 10.94
C ILE A 79 4.99 10.83 10.90
N SER A 80 4.43 11.25 12.03
CA SER A 80 3.63 12.48 12.11
C SER A 80 4.46 13.72 11.76
N GLU A 81 5.69 13.82 12.27
CA GLU A 81 6.58 14.95 12.01
C GLU A 81 7.01 14.99 10.54
N LEU A 82 7.46 13.87 9.99
CA LEU A 82 7.90 13.77 8.60
C LEU A 82 6.73 13.99 7.62
N ALA A 83 5.54 13.48 7.95
CA ALA A 83 4.36 13.70 7.13
C ALA A 83 3.95 15.18 7.07
N ALA A 84 4.17 15.95 8.14
CA ALA A 84 3.88 17.39 8.17
C ALA A 84 4.84 18.22 7.30
N GLN A 85 5.98 17.67 6.90
CA GLN A 85 6.99 18.36 6.08
C GLN A 85 6.77 18.18 4.57
N SER A 86 5.80 17.37 4.15
CA SER A 86 5.59 16.98 2.76
C SER A 86 4.11 17.11 2.37
N THR A 87 3.83 17.57 1.15
CA THR A 87 2.44 17.72 0.67
C THR A 87 1.83 16.38 0.25
N ASN A 88 2.61 15.53 -0.41
CA ASN A 88 2.14 14.24 -0.93
C ASN A 88 2.83 13.11 -0.16
N VAL A 89 2.14 12.56 0.84
CA VAL A 89 2.70 11.53 1.71
C VAL A 89 1.91 10.24 1.59
N LEU A 90 2.63 9.11 1.49
CA LEU A 90 2.09 7.78 1.72
C LEU A 90 2.70 7.17 2.97
N LYS A 91 1.86 6.62 3.83
CA LYS A 91 2.25 5.88 5.03
C LYS A 91 1.96 4.40 4.81
N LEU A 92 2.98 3.56 4.79
CA LEU A 92 2.84 2.13 4.48
C LEU A 92 3.36 1.25 5.63
N HIS A 93 2.69 0.13 5.88
CA HIS A 93 3.20 -0.92 6.76
C HIS A 93 3.36 -2.23 5.98
N ALA A 94 4.59 -2.72 5.86
CA ALA A 94 4.90 -3.89 5.01
C ALA A 94 4.72 -5.24 5.72
N GLY A 95 3.72 -5.35 6.60
CA GLY A 95 3.43 -6.60 7.34
C GLY A 95 4.35 -6.89 8.53
N ASP A 96 4.14 -8.07 9.12
CA ASP A 96 4.81 -8.56 10.32
C ASP A 96 4.69 -7.58 11.50
N ALA A 97 3.44 -7.19 11.75
CA ALA A 97 3.08 -6.45 12.95
C ALA A 97 3.07 -7.35 14.19
N LEU A 98 2.61 -8.58 14.00
CA LEU A 98 2.38 -9.53 15.08
C LEU A 98 3.62 -10.34 15.43
N THR A 99 3.52 -11.01 16.59
CA THR A 99 4.46 -12.00 17.10
C THR A 99 5.89 -11.51 17.30
N GLY A 100 6.29 -11.39 18.57
CA GLY A 100 7.71 -11.15 18.92
C GLY A 100 7.92 -10.79 20.40
N THR A 101 6.96 -10.13 21.03
CA THR A 101 6.99 -9.84 22.48
C THR A 101 5.67 -10.25 23.16
N LEU A 102 5.61 -10.13 24.49
CA LEU A 102 4.38 -10.39 25.26
C LEU A 102 3.25 -9.40 24.95
N TYR A 103 3.52 -8.28 24.27
CA TYR A 103 2.45 -7.39 23.79
C TYR A 103 1.47 -8.11 22.86
N PHE A 104 1.95 -9.06 22.07
CA PHE A 104 1.10 -9.82 21.17
C PHE A 104 0.01 -10.59 21.91
N ASN A 105 0.34 -11.31 22.99
CA ASN A 105 -0.53 -12.33 23.58
C ASN A 105 -0.87 -12.12 25.06
N ARG A 106 -0.36 -11.05 25.70
CA ARG A 106 -0.61 -10.73 27.13
C ARG A 106 -1.12 -9.30 27.36
N ALA A 107 -1.29 -8.49 26.32
CA ALA A 107 -1.79 -7.12 26.43
C ALA A 107 -3.18 -6.97 25.79
N GLY A 108 -4.16 -7.75 26.29
CA GLY A 108 -5.52 -7.79 25.77
C GLY A 108 -5.79 -9.08 24.98
N ALA A 109 -6.66 -9.00 23.97
CA ALA A 109 -6.77 -10.05 22.96
C ALA A 109 -5.50 -10.14 22.11
N ASP A 110 -5.28 -11.29 21.45
CA ASP A 110 -4.12 -11.50 20.57
C ASP A 110 -4.04 -10.38 19.51
N GLY A 111 -2.96 -9.60 19.53
CA GLY A 111 -2.71 -8.46 18.63
C GLY A 111 -3.47 -7.16 18.94
N GLU A 112 -4.18 -7.06 20.08
CA GLU A 112 -4.95 -5.86 20.44
C GLU A 112 -4.08 -4.62 20.65
N ALA A 113 -2.97 -4.77 21.39
CA ALA A 113 -2.02 -3.69 21.60
C ALA A 113 -1.36 -3.24 20.28
N ASP A 114 -1.01 -4.19 19.41
CA ASP A 114 -0.43 -3.92 18.10
C ASP A 114 -1.41 -3.15 17.21
N ALA A 115 -2.67 -3.60 17.14
CA ALA A 115 -3.72 -2.95 16.37
C ALA A 115 -4.00 -1.52 16.88
N ALA A 116 -3.99 -1.32 18.20
CA ALA A 116 -4.15 0.00 18.80
C ALA A 116 -3.02 0.95 18.37
N MET A 117 -1.77 0.47 18.38
CA MET A 117 -0.61 1.25 17.97
C MET A 117 -0.59 1.53 16.47
N VAL A 118 -0.83 0.53 15.62
CA VAL A 118 -0.91 0.69 14.16
C VAL A 118 -1.98 1.73 13.77
N ASN A 119 -3.12 1.74 14.47
CA ASN A 119 -4.18 2.73 14.25
C ASN A 119 -3.81 4.17 14.63
N THR A 120 -2.74 4.41 15.39
CA THR A 120 -2.29 5.78 15.69
C THR A 120 -1.69 6.51 14.49
N VAL A 121 -1.22 5.77 13.48
CA VAL A 121 -0.50 6.34 12.33
C VAL A 121 -1.44 6.66 11.16
N CYS A 122 -2.60 6.00 11.08
CA CYS A 122 -3.47 6.01 9.90
C CYS A 122 -2.71 5.70 8.61
N PHE A 123 -2.18 4.49 8.49
CA PHE A 123 -1.52 4.02 7.28
C PHE A 123 -2.48 4.06 6.07
N ASP A 124 -1.95 4.42 4.91
CA ASP A 124 -2.66 4.37 3.63
C ASP A 124 -2.85 2.93 3.14
N ALA A 125 -1.95 2.03 3.55
CA ALA A 125 -2.08 0.60 3.34
C ALA A 125 -1.23 -0.20 4.33
N PHE A 126 -1.69 -1.40 4.65
CA PHE A 126 -0.96 -2.43 5.38
C PHE A 126 -0.99 -3.72 4.55
N THR A 127 0.15 -4.33 4.25
CA THR A 127 0.20 -5.65 3.61
C THR A 127 0.34 -6.75 4.65
N LEU A 128 -0.15 -7.95 4.36
CA LEU A 128 0.04 -9.11 5.23
C LEU A 128 1.47 -9.65 5.11
N GLY A 129 2.16 -9.79 6.24
CA GLY A 129 3.39 -10.56 6.40
C GLY A 129 3.10 -12.04 6.71
N ASN A 130 4.13 -12.79 7.07
CA ASN A 130 3.96 -14.20 7.41
C ASN A 130 3.46 -14.40 8.84
N HIS A 131 3.86 -13.55 9.80
CA HIS A 131 3.48 -13.71 11.21
C HIS A 131 2.02 -13.34 11.49
N GLU A 132 1.38 -12.64 10.56
CA GLU A 132 -0.08 -12.46 10.58
C GLU A 132 -0.86 -13.78 10.58
N PHE A 133 -0.26 -14.88 10.10
CA PHE A 133 -0.89 -16.21 10.03
C PHE A 133 -0.51 -17.15 11.18
N ASP A 134 0.23 -16.69 12.20
CA ASP A 134 0.75 -17.58 13.26
C ASP A 134 -0.35 -18.25 14.09
N LYS A 135 -1.51 -17.59 14.14
CA LYS A 135 -2.73 -18.07 14.81
C LYS A 135 -3.79 -18.55 13.82
N GLY A 136 -3.38 -18.89 12.61
CA GLY A 136 -4.25 -19.22 11.49
C GLY A 136 -5.16 -18.08 11.06
N ASP A 137 -6.04 -18.38 10.10
CA ASP A 137 -6.84 -17.34 9.46
C ASP A 137 -7.88 -16.75 10.42
N THR A 138 -8.30 -17.52 11.42
CA THR A 138 -9.17 -17.05 12.50
C THR A 138 -8.46 -16.03 13.39
N GLY A 139 -7.19 -16.26 13.73
CA GLY A 139 -6.38 -15.30 14.48
C GLY A 139 -6.12 -14.03 13.67
N LEU A 140 -5.77 -14.18 12.39
CA LEU A 140 -5.63 -13.06 11.47
C LEU A 140 -6.92 -12.24 11.40
N LYS A 141 -8.08 -12.90 11.21
CA LYS A 141 -9.38 -12.24 11.19
C LYS A 141 -9.63 -11.41 12.46
N GLY A 142 -9.28 -11.94 13.64
CA GLY A 142 -9.38 -11.23 14.91
C GLY A 142 -8.54 -9.95 14.95
N PHE A 143 -7.28 -10.02 14.50
CA PHE A 143 -6.43 -8.84 14.36
C PHE A 143 -7.01 -7.81 13.37
N LEU A 144 -7.51 -8.26 12.22
CA LEU A 144 -8.14 -7.36 11.24
C LEU A 144 -9.42 -6.71 11.77
N ASP A 145 -10.18 -7.40 12.63
CA ASP A 145 -11.34 -6.83 13.33
C ASP A 145 -10.92 -5.70 14.28
N LEU A 146 -9.81 -5.89 15.00
CA LEU A 146 -9.24 -4.87 15.89
C LEU A 146 -8.76 -3.64 15.10
N LEU A 147 -8.05 -3.84 13.99
CA LEU A 147 -7.64 -2.74 13.10
C LEU A 147 -8.85 -1.95 12.60
N ARG A 148 -9.93 -2.63 12.19
CA ARG A 148 -11.16 -1.99 11.70
C ARG A 148 -11.92 -1.19 12.76
N LYS A 149 -11.69 -1.41 14.06
CA LYS A 149 -12.28 -0.57 15.12
C LYS A 149 -11.70 0.84 15.11
N GLY A 150 -10.48 1.03 14.59
CA GLY A 150 -9.85 2.34 14.44
C GLY A 150 -10.61 3.27 13.48
N SER A 151 -10.36 4.58 13.59
CA SER A 151 -10.96 5.61 12.74
C SER A 151 -10.36 5.67 11.34
N CYS A 152 -9.08 5.28 11.18
CA CYS A 152 -8.33 5.42 9.93
C CYS A 152 -8.80 4.48 8.81
N LYS A 153 -9.40 3.34 9.16
CA LYS A 153 -9.86 2.31 8.20
C LYS A 153 -8.78 1.87 7.19
N THR A 154 -7.55 1.66 7.66
CA THR A 154 -6.41 1.20 6.85
C THR A 154 -6.77 -0.02 6.00
N PRO A 155 -6.66 0.03 4.67
CA PRO A 155 -6.89 -1.12 3.82
C PRO A 155 -5.80 -2.16 4.00
N ILE A 156 -6.21 -3.43 4.04
CA ILE A 156 -5.33 -4.58 4.20
C ILE A 156 -5.13 -5.23 2.85
N LEU A 157 -3.89 -5.40 2.43
CA LEU A 157 -3.54 -5.82 1.08
C LEU A 157 -2.80 -7.15 1.03
N SER A 158 -3.13 -7.97 0.04
CA SER A 158 -2.31 -9.10 -0.43
C SER A 158 -2.89 -9.65 -1.72
N ALA A 159 -2.16 -9.54 -2.83
CA ALA A 159 -2.58 -9.97 -4.17
C ALA A 159 -2.36 -11.46 -4.43
N ASN A 160 -1.51 -12.11 -3.62
CA ASN A 160 -1.13 -13.50 -3.82
C ASN A 160 -1.73 -14.47 -2.80
N VAL A 161 -2.51 -14.00 -1.83
CA VAL A 161 -3.24 -14.85 -0.88
C VAL A 161 -4.65 -15.13 -1.38
N GLN A 162 -5.05 -16.41 -1.36
CA GLN A 162 -6.41 -16.84 -1.64
C GLN A 162 -6.94 -17.64 -0.45
N PHE A 163 -7.92 -17.08 0.24
CA PHE A 163 -8.58 -17.71 1.38
C PHE A 163 -9.60 -18.77 0.93
N GLY A 164 -9.43 -20.00 1.40
CA GLY A 164 -10.26 -21.14 0.98
C GLY A 164 -11.68 -21.16 1.56
N PRO A 165 -12.51 -22.14 1.17
CA PRO A 165 -13.89 -22.28 1.62
C PRO A 165 -14.11 -22.43 3.13
N ALA A 166 -13.12 -22.83 3.92
CA ALA A 166 -13.17 -22.97 5.38
C ALA A 166 -12.62 -21.74 6.12
N SER A 167 -11.71 -20.98 5.50
CA SER A 167 -11.06 -19.81 6.10
C SER A 167 -12.03 -18.75 6.64
N ALA A 168 -11.79 -18.23 7.85
CA ALA A 168 -12.57 -17.11 8.40
C ALA A 168 -12.52 -15.84 7.52
N LEU A 169 -11.53 -15.74 6.62
CA LEU A 169 -11.29 -14.63 5.70
C LEU A 169 -11.75 -14.90 4.26
N ASN A 170 -12.49 -15.98 4.02
CA ASN A 170 -13.07 -16.23 2.71
C ASN A 170 -13.87 -15.00 2.23
N PRO A 171 -13.68 -14.51 0.99
CA PRO A 171 -14.31 -13.30 0.49
C PRO A 171 -15.85 -13.30 0.53
N THR A 172 -16.51 -14.47 0.52
CA THR A 172 -17.98 -14.54 0.64
C THR A 172 -18.47 -14.28 2.07
N ARG A 173 -17.64 -14.56 3.08
CA ARG A 173 -17.94 -14.32 4.51
C ARG A 173 -17.38 -13.00 5.01
N ALA A 174 -16.20 -12.63 4.54
CA ALA A 174 -15.45 -11.46 4.96
C ALA A 174 -15.10 -10.57 3.74
N PRO A 175 -16.10 -10.05 3.01
CA PRO A 175 -15.87 -9.26 1.81
C PRO A 175 -15.07 -7.99 2.13
N GLY A 176 -14.06 -7.69 1.32
CA GLY A 176 -13.20 -6.53 1.51
C GLY A 176 -12.29 -6.61 2.75
N TYR A 177 -12.15 -7.78 3.37
CA TYR A 177 -11.26 -7.93 4.52
C TYR A 177 -9.79 -7.76 4.13
N VAL A 178 -9.42 -8.34 2.99
CA VAL A 178 -8.12 -8.25 2.34
C VAL A 178 -8.38 -8.04 0.85
N SER A 179 -7.71 -7.06 0.24
CA SER A 179 -7.83 -6.75 -1.20
C SER A 179 -6.47 -6.94 -1.88
N PRO A 180 -6.42 -7.23 -3.19
CA PRO A 180 -5.12 -7.37 -3.88
C PRO A 180 -4.37 -6.03 -3.94
N SER A 181 -5.11 -4.95 -4.16
CA SER A 181 -4.58 -3.60 -4.25
C SER A 181 -5.57 -2.56 -3.72
N THR A 182 -5.10 -1.33 -3.54
CA THR A 182 -5.93 -0.13 -3.37
C THR A 182 -5.41 0.99 -4.27
N VAL A 183 -6.21 2.04 -4.44
CA VAL A 183 -5.83 3.25 -5.17
C VAL A 183 -6.01 4.44 -4.26
N VAL A 184 -4.97 5.25 -4.14
CA VAL A 184 -4.98 6.51 -3.41
C VAL A 184 -4.72 7.66 -4.36
N GLU A 185 -5.10 8.87 -3.98
CA GLU A 185 -4.88 10.06 -4.79
C GLU A 185 -4.02 11.07 -4.02
N ARG A 186 -3.04 11.68 -4.70
CA ARG A 186 -2.21 12.78 -4.19
C ARG A 186 -2.04 13.81 -5.30
N ASP A 187 -2.33 15.07 -5.00
CA ASP A 187 -2.24 16.17 -5.97
C ASP A 187 -2.95 15.88 -7.31
N GLY A 188 -4.16 15.27 -7.23
CA GLY A 188 -4.96 14.88 -8.39
C GLY A 188 -4.46 13.64 -9.16
N GLN A 189 -3.38 13.01 -8.71
CA GLN A 189 -2.76 11.86 -9.37
C GLN A 189 -3.03 10.56 -8.62
N LYS A 190 -3.53 9.54 -9.34
CA LYS A 190 -3.82 8.22 -8.79
C LYS A 190 -2.54 7.39 -8.65
N ILE A 191 -2.42 6.71 -7.51
CA ILE A 191 -1.32 5.81 -7.18
C ILE A 191 -1.93 4.47 -6.77
N GLY A 192 -1.61 3.41 -7.50
CA GLY A 192 -1.96 2.05 -7.14
C GLY A 192 -0.99 1.52 -6.09
N ILE A 193 -1.49 0.78 -5.10
CA ILE A 193 -0.69 0.10 -4.08
C ILE A 193 -1.09 -1.37 -4.11
N VAL A 194 -0.15 -2.26 -4.40
CA VAL A 194 -0.34 -3.71 -4.46
C VAL A 194 0.27 -4.33 -3.21
N GLY A 195 -0.47 -5.20 -2.53
CA GLY A 195 0.09 -5.97 -1.40
C GLY A 195 0.64 -7.31 -1.86
N LEU A 196 1.66 -7.81 -1.18
CA LEU A 196 2.15 -9.18 -1.33
C LEU A 196 2.49 -9.79 0.02
N THR A 197 2.42 -11.11 0.08
CA THR A 197 2.79 -11.93 1.24
C THR A 197 3.78 -13.01 0.80
N ILE A 198 4.87 -13.20 1.54
CA ILE A 198 5.92 -14.17 1.21
C ILE A 198 5.39 -15.63 1.23
N ALA A 199 5.15 -16.21 0.07
CA ALA A 199 4.37 -17.44 -0.08
C ALA A 199 5.02 -18.64 0.60
N GLN A 200 6.29 -18.91 0.29
CA GLN A 200 6.97 -20.10 0.79
C GLN A 200 7.22 -20.04 2.30
N LYS A 201 7.65 -18.87 2.81
CA LYS A 201 7.88 -18.69 4.24
C LYS A 201 6.58 -18.82 5.04
N THR A 202 5.49 -18.19 4.60
CA THR A 202 4.20 -18.30 5.32
C THR A 202 3.70 -19.73 5.39
N LYS A 203 3.78 -20.49 4.28
CA LYS A 203 3.41 -21.92 4.26
C LYS A 203 4.29 -22.80 5.14
N ALA A 204 5.58 -22.50 5.22
CA ALA A 204 6.56 -23.36 5.89
C ALA A 204 6.80 -23.00 7.37
N SER A 205 6.50 -21.76 7.78
CA SER A 205 6.93 -21.22 9.07
C SER A 205 5.88 -20.39 9.78
N SER A 206 4.62 -20.49 9.34
CA SER A 206 3.45 -19.97 10.04
C SER A 206 2.33 -21.02 10.02
N SER A 207 1.09 -20.64 10.33
CA SER A 207 -0.03 -21.58 10.48
C SER A 207 -1.29 -21.21 9.68
N PRO A 208 -1.19 -20.80 8.38
CA PRO A 208 -2.39 -20.52 7.59
C PRO A 208 -3.31 -21.74 7.51
N ASP A 209 -4.61 -21.51 7.33
CA ASP A 209 -5.57 -22.61 7.19
C ASP A 209 -5.21 -23.50 5.98
N ALA A 210 -5.52 -24.80 6.06
CA ALA A 210 -5.05 -25.78 5.08
C ALA A 210 -5.53 -25.50 3.63
N ASP A 211 -6.64 -24.79 3.47
CA ASP A 211 -7.21 -24.39 2.19
C ASP A 211 -6.87 -22.95 1.78
N THR A 212 -6.06 -22.23 2.57
CA THR A 212 -5.50 -20.93 2.21
C THR A 212 -4.23 -21.11 1.39
N THR A 213 -4.24 -20.57 0.18
CA THR A 213 -3.17 -20.79 -0.81
C THR A 213 -2.45 -19.49 -1.13
N PHE A 214 -1.17 -19.63 -1.48
CA PHE A 214 -0.28 -18.53 -1.78
C PHE A 214 0.27 -18.73 -3.20
N GLN A 215 -0.09 -17.82 -4.10
CA GLN A 215 0.46 -17.76 -5.45
C GLN A 215 1.89 -17.23 -5.42
N ASP A 216 2.63 -17.49 -6.50
CA ASP A 216 3.90 -16.84 -6.77
C ASP A 216 3.75 -15.31 -6.74
N GLU A 217 4.64 -14.66 -6.00
CA GLU A 217 4.62 -13.24 -5.72
C GLU A 217 4.76 -12.41 -7.00
N THR A 218 5.63 -12.84 -7.92
CA THR A 218 5.92 -12.12 -9.17
C THR A 218 4.72 -12.21 -10.11
N LEU A 219 4.14 -13.40 -10.28
CA LEU A 219 2.97 -13.61 -11.11
C LEU A 219 1.75 -12.83 -10.58
N ALA A 220 1.56 -12.81 -9.26
CA ALA A 220 0.46 -12.08 -8.65
C ALA A 220 0.64 -10.56 -8.76
N ALA A 221 1.85 -10.04 -8.51
CA ALA A 221 2.15 -8.62 -8.69
C ALA A 221 1.94 -8.18 -10.13
N GLN A 222 2.48 -8.92 -11.11
CA GLN A 222 2.36 -8.57 -12.51
C GLN A 222 0.89 -8.50 -12.94
N ARG A 223 0.08 -9.51 -12.56
CA ARG A 223 -1.37 -9.51 -12.84
C ARG A 223 -2.07 -8.26 -12.29
N GLU A 224 -1.76 -7.88 -11.04
CA GLU A 224 -2.42 -6.75 -10.40
C GLU A 224 -1.92 -5.40 -10.95
N ILE A 225 -0.63 -5.27 -11.25
CA ILE A 225 -0.05 -4.11 -11.94
C ILE A 225 -0.73 -3.91 -13.30
N ASP A 226 -0.92 -4.98 -14.08
CA ASP A 226 -1.59 -4.90 -15.39
C ASP A 226 -3.06 -4.49 -15.24
N ALA A 227 -3.75 -5.01 -14.21
CA ALA A 227 -5.12 -4.62 -13.91
C ALA A 227 -5.25 -3.14 -13.50
N LEU A 228 -4.27 -2.59 -12.78
CA LEU A 228 -4.22 -1.16 -12.42
C LEU A 228 -3.89 -0.30 -13.65
N ARG A 229 -2.92 -0.70 -14.47
CA ARG A 229 -2.54 0.01 -15.71
C ARG A 229 -3.69 0.05 -16.72
N ALA A 230 -4.46 -1.03 -16.85
CA ALA A 230 -5.66 -1.07 -17.69
C ALA A 230 -6.73 -0.06 -17.25
N LYS A 231 -6.71 0.40 -15.99
CA LYS A 231 -7.57 1.47 -15.45
C LYS A 231 -6.97 2.86 -15.59
N GLY A 232 -5.86 3.01 -16.33
CA GLY A 232 -5.15 4.27 -16.52
C GLY A 232 -4.28 4.70 -15.34
N ILE A 233 -3.93 3.79 -14.43
CA ILE A 233 -3.04 4.07 -13.30
C ILE A 233 -1.61 3.75 -13.71
N ASP A 234 -0.76 4.76 -13.79
CA ASP A 234 0.62 4.70 -14.28
C ASP A 234 1.67 4.67 -13.16
N LYS A 235 1.28 4.97 -11.92
CA LYS A 235 2.12 4.94 -10.71
C LYS A 235 1.66 3.78 -9.83
N VAL A 236 2.52 2.79 -9.65
CA VAL A 236 2.22 1.61 -8.83
C VAL A 236 3.35 1.37 -7.85
N ILE A 237 2.98 1.19 -6.58
CA ILE A 237 3.85 0.76 -5.50
C ILE A 237 3.50 -0.70 -5.18
N VAL A 238 4.51 -1.53 -5.00
CA VAL A 238 4.41 -2.92 -4.57
C VAL A 238 5.18 -3.06 -3.27
#